data_AF-A0A5B6WGB4-F1
#
_entry.id   AF-A0A5B6WGB4-F1
#
_cell.length_a   1.000
_cell.length_b   1.000
_cell.length_c   1.000
_cell.angle_alpha   90.00
_cell.angle_beta   90.00
_cell.angle_gamma   90.00
#
_symmetry.space_group_name_H-M   'P 1'
#
loop_
_entity.id
_entity.type
_entity.pdbx_description
1 polymer ?
#
loop_
_entity_poly.entity_id
_entity_poly.type
_entity_poly.pdbx_seq_one_letter_code
_entity_poly.pdbx_strand_id
1 'polypeptide(L)'
;MSLTPDECSKCAISLLRDTALISLVSRERITWDFFQGRMPVIEYEREFVRLSQYVRECVSTEATMCKRFIEGLNEDIKLLLEILDLNEFVVLVERACKAE
;
A
#
# COMPACT_ATOMS: atom_id res chain seq x y z
N MET A 1 -14.84 -4.97 33.35
CA MET A 1 -14.34 -3.63 32.97
C MET A 1 -14.99 -3.25 31.65
N SER A 2 -16.12 -2.55 31.74
CA SER A 2 -16.89 -2.09 30.58
C SER A 2 -16.47 -0.66 30.29
N LEU A 3 -15.92 -0.43 29.08
CA LEU A 3 -15.61 0.90 28.56
C LEU A 3 -16.83 1.80 28.71
N THR A 4 -16.63 3.01 29.20
CA THR A 4 -17.73 3.97 29.35
C THR A 4 -18.26 4.35 27.94
N PRO A 5 -19.55 4.71 27.79
CA PRO A 5 -20.13 5.01 26.47
C PRO A 5 -19.36 6.07 25.66
N ASP A 6 -18.62 6.96 26.35
CA ASP A 6 -17.79 8.01 25.76
C ASP A 6 -16.48 7.48 25.14
N GLU A 7 -15.88 6.42 25.71
CA GLU A 7 -14.65 5.81 25.18
C GLU A 7 -14.92 4.90 23.97
N CYS A 8 -16.05 4.17 23.96
CA CYS A 8 -16.49 3.40 22.78
C CYS A 8 -16.79 4.31 21.58
N SER A 9 -17.34 5.50 21.84
CA SER A 9 -17.64 6.47 20.78
C SER A 9 -16.37 7.07 20.18
N LYS A 10 -15.35 7.37 21.00
CA LYS A 10 -14.04 7.84 20.52
C LYS A 10 -13.29 6.80 19.70
N CYS A 11 -13.35 5.53 20.10
CA CYS A 11 -12.69 4.41 19.41
C CYS A 11 -13.35 4.09 18.05
N ALA A 12 -14.69 4.15 17.99
CA ALA A 12 -15.41 4.01 16.73
C ALA A 12 -15.17 5.21 15.81
N ILE A 13 -15.06 6.44 16.34
CA ILE A 13 -14.78 7.63 15.53
C ILE A 13 -13.35 7.62 14.96
N SER A 14 -12.34 7.12 15.69
CA SER A 14 -10.99 6.95 15.12
C SER A 14 -11.00 5.91 13.99
N LEU A 15 -11.61 4.75 14.22
CA LEU A 15 -11.74 3.69 13.21
C LEU A 15 -12.57 4.13 11.99
N LEU A 16 -13.64 4.90 12.20
CA LEU A 16 -14.47 5.44 11.12
C LEU A 16 -13.78 6.55 10.35
N ARG A 17 -12.94 7.38 10.99
CA ARG A 17 -12.15 8.40 10.27
C ARG A 17 -11.09 7.77 9.36
N ASP A 18 -10.47 6.69 9.83
CA ASP A 18 -9.46 5.95 9.05
C ASP A 18 -10.09 5.13 7.91
N THR A 19 -11.27 4.55 8.13
CA THR A 19 -11.98 3.75 7.12
C THR A 19 -12.76 4.63 6.13
N ALA A 20 -13.33 5.75 6.57
CA ALA A 20 -14.11 6.64 5.72
C ALA A 20 -13.24 7.42 4.72
N LEU A 21 -12.00 7.77 5.06
CA LEU A 21 -11.03 8.37 4.14
C LEU A 21 -10.72 7.45 2.95
N ILE A 22 -10.61 6.14 3.20
CA ILE A 22 -10.39 5.13 2.16
C ILE A 22 -11.67 4.91 1.34
N SER A 23 -12.85 4.91 1.97
CA SER A 23 -14.13 4.62 1.30
C SER A 23 -14.74 5.80 0.52
N LEU A 24 -14.55 7.06 0.95
CA LEU A 24 -15.12 8.23 0.25
C LEU A 24 -14.40 8.51 -1.08
N VAL A 25 -13.12 8.10 -1.17
CA VAL A 25 -12.31 8.13 -2.41
C VAL A 25 -12.68 6.96 -3.35
N SER A 26 -13.37 5.93 -2.87
CA SER A 26 -13.63 4.70 -3.65
C SER A 26 -14.63 4.85 -4.81
N ARG A 27 -15.27 6.01 -4.99
CA ARG A 27 -16.27 6.21 -6.07
C ARG A 27 -15.74 6.99 -7.29
N GLU A 28 -14.58 7.63 -7.18
CA GLU A 28 -13.94 8.37 -8.27
C GLU A 28 -12.45 8.01 -8.32
N ARG A 29 -12.09 6.88 -8.94
CA ARG A 29 -10.70 6.37 -9.10
C ARG A 29 -9.95 6.23 -7.77
N ILE A 30 -9.89 5.00 -7.25
CA ILE A 30 -9.11 4.62 -6.07
C ILE A 30 -7.62 4.99 -6.27
N THR A 31 -7.20 6.16 -5.81
CA THR A 31 -5.78 6.55 -5.76
C THR A 31 -5.19 5.99 -4.47
N TRP A 32 -4.56 4.82 -4.56
CA TRP A 32 -3.69 4.34 -3.50
C TRP A 32 -2.38 5.12 -3.59
N ASP A 33 -2.32 6.28 -2.93
CA ASP A 33 -1.18 7.19 -2.93
C ASP A 33 -0.18 6.80 -1.82
N PHE A 34 0.44 5.61 -1.94
CA PHE A 34 1.47 5.14 -1.02
C PHE A 34 2.80 4.94 -1.74
N PHE A 35 3.78 5.77 -1.39
CA PHE A 35 5.07 5.84 -2.04
C PHE A 35 6.21 5.53 -1.06
N GLN A 36 7.28 4.93 -1.57
CA GLN A 36 8.50 4.60 -0.82
C GLN A 36 9.08 5.82 -0.11
N GLY A 37 9.15 6.96 -0.80
CA GLY A 37 9.74 8.19 -0.24
C GLY A 37 11.18 7.95 0.22
N ARG A 38 11.46 8.16 1.51
CA ARG A 38 12.79 7.94 2.10
C ARG A 38 12.95 6.58 2.79
N MET A 39 11.92 5.73 2.76
CA MET A 39 11.99 4.41 3.37
C MET A 39 12.93 3.51 2.55
N PRO A 40 13.72 2.66 3.22
CA PRO A 40 14.40 1.57 2.52
C PRO A 40 13.35 0.64 1.89
N VAL A 41 13.67 0.00 0.77
CA VAL A 41 12.76 -0.88 0.01
C VAL A 41 12.14 -1.95 0.92
N ILE A 42 12.91 -2.49 1.87
CA ILE A 42 12.44 -3.51 2.81
C ILE A 42 11.35 -3.00 3.77
N GLU A 43 11.42 -1.72 4.18
CA GLU A 43 10.41 -1.10 5.02
C GLU A 43 9.18 -0.75 4.19
N TYR A 44 9.39 -0.23 2.98
CA TYR A 44 8.32 0.04 2.03
C TYR A 44 7.52 -1.24 1.68
N GLU A 45 8.19 -2.35 1.40
CA GLU A 45 7.57 -3.67 1.17
C GLU A 45 6.68 -4.08 2.34
N ARG A 46 7.21 -4.05 3.57
CA ARG A 46 6.47 -4.42 4.77
C ARG A 46 5.19 -3.60 4.91
N GLU A 47 5.29 -2.28 4.75
CA GLU A 47 4.16 -1.37 4.88
C GLU A 47 3.15 -1.56 3.74
N PHE A 48 3.62 -1.77 2.51
CA PHE A 48 2.81 -2.06 1.35
C PHE A 48 2.00 -3.36 1.53
N VAL A 49 2.63 -4.44 1.98
CA VAL A 49 1.99 -5.73 2.25
C VAL A 49 1.00 -5.63 3.41
N ARG A 50 1.27 -4.79 4.42
CA ARG A 50 0.29 -4.54 5.49
C ARG A 50 -0.92 -3.80 4.96
N LEU A 51 -0.72 -2.75 4.17
CA LEU A 51 -1.80 -1.93 3.63
C LEU A 51 -2.64 -2.67 2.58
N SER A 52 -2.03 -3.56 1.79
CA SER A 52 -2.73 -4.35 0.75
C SER A 52 -3.91 -5.16 1.28
N GLN A 53 -3.86 -5.55 2.56
CA GLN A 53 -4.92 -6.31 3.24
C GLN A 53 -6.23 -5.51 3.34
N TYR A 54 -6.15 -4.18 3.39
CA TYR A 54 -7.30 -3.28 3.54
C TYR A 54 -7.88 -2.81 2.20
N VAL A 55 -7.13 -3.00 1.10
CA VAL A 55 -7.49 -2.54 -0.25
C VAL A 55 -7.37 -3.68 -1.27
N ARG A 56 -7.86 -4.86 -0.88
CA ARG A 56 -7.71 -6.12 -1.61
C ARG A 56 -8.20 -6.06 -3.07
N GLU A 57 -9.21 -5.24 -3.37
CA GLU A 57 -9.70 -5.06 -4.74
C GLU A 57 -8.66 -4.41 -5.67
N CYS A 58 -7.78 -3.55 -5.14
CA CYS A 58 -6.76 -2.83 -5.92
C CYS A 58 -5.53 -3.67 -6.30
N VAL A 59 -5.25 -4.70 -5.51
CA VAL A 59 -4.08 -5.60 -5.66
C VAL A 59 -4.53 -7.06 -5.63
N SER A 60 -5.67 -7.31 -6.28
CA SER A 60 -6.35 -8.61 -6.31
C SER A 60 -5.59 -9.70 -7.07
N THR A 61 -4.59 -9.32 -7.87
CA THR A 61 -3.72 -10.22 -8.63
C THR A 61 -2.27 -9.85 -8.38
N GLU A 62 -1.35 -10.79 -8.59
CA GLU A 62 0.07 -10.52 -8.41
C GLU A 62 0.59 -9.47 -9.41
N ALA A 63 0.09 -9.48 -10.66
CA ALA A 63 0.41 -8.46 -11.65
C ALA A 63 -0.06 -7.05 -11.22
N THR A 64 -1.28 -6.93 -10.69
CA THR A 64 -1.76 -5.63 -10.18
C THR A 64 -1.01 -5.21 -8.92
N MET A 65 -0.61 -6.14 -8.07
CA MET A 65 0.25 -5.90 -6.91
C MET A 65 1.63 -5.38 -7.33
N CYS A 66 2.28 -6.03 -8.30
CA CYS A 66 3.57 -5.62 -8.85
C CYS A 66 3.50 -4.23 -9.46
N LYS A 67 2.49 -3.98 -10.30
CA LYS A 67 2.28 -2.66 -10.92
C LYS A 67 2.15 -1.55 -9.87
N ARG A 68 1.34 -1.76 -8.82
CA ARG A 68 1.16 -0.78 -7.75
C ARG A 68 2.42 -0.57 -6.92
N PHE A 69 3.18 -1.63 -6.67
CA PHE A 69 4.46 -1.53 -5.99
C PHE A 69 5.44 -0.68 -6.79
N ILE A 70 5.59 -0.96 -8.10
CA ILE A 70 6.47 -0.20 -9.01
C ILE A 70 6.06 1.27 -9.09
N GLU A 71 4.76 1.56 -9.22
CA GLU A 71 4.22 2.94 -9.25
C GLU A 71 4.57 3.73 -7.99
N GLY A 72 4.73 3.06 -6.84
CA GLY A 72 5.06 3.67 -5.57
C GLY A 72 6.55 3.72 -5.22
N LEU A 73 7.43 3.06 -5.99
CA LEU A 73 8.88 3.07 -5.75
C LEU A 73 9.50 4.44 -6.06
N ASN A 74 10.72 4.65 -5.55
CA ASN A 74 11.56 5.77 -5.96
C ASN A 74 11.80 5.75 -7.47
N GLU A 75 11.80 6.94 -8.10
CA GLU A 75 11.78 7.07 -9.56
C GLU A 75 12.95 6.36 -10.23
N ASP A 76 14.15 6.39 -9.63
CA ASP A 76 15.33 5.70 -10.17
C ASP A 76 15.15 4.17 -10.21
N ILE A 77 14.60 3.58 -9.15
CA ILE A 77 14.33 2.13 -9.06
C ILE A 77 13.13 1.76 -9.95
N LYS A 78 12.08 2.59 -9.95
CA LYS A 78 10.88 2.42 -10.77
C LYS A 78 11.23 2.34 -12.25
N LEU A 79 12.02 3.27 -12.77
CA LEU A 79 12.44 3.28 -14.17
C LEU A 79 13.17 1.98 -14.56
N LEU A 80 14.00 1.44 -13.66
CA LEU A 80 14.69 0.17 -13.88
C LEU A 80 13.71 -1.01 -13.95
N LEU A 81 12.71 -1.05 -13.07
CA LEU A 81 11.80 -2.18 -12.94
C LEU A 81 10.63 -2.15 -13.92
N GLU A 82 10.17 -0.96 -14.35
CA GLU A 82 9.13 -0.80 -15.38
C GLU A 82 9.53 -1.47 -16.72
N ILE A 83 10.83 -1.48 -17.05
CA ILE A 83 11.35 -2.11 -18.27
C ILE A 83 11.32 -3.64 -18.18
N LEU A 84 11.40 -4.20 -16.97
CA LEU A 84 11.55 -5.64 -16.77
C LEU A 84 10.23 -6.41 -16.79
N ASP A 85 9.08 -5.71 -16.78
CA ASP A 85 7.72 -6.29 -16.82
C ASP A 85 7.54 -7.50 -15.88
N LEU A 86 7.99 -7.33 -14.64
CA LEU A 86 7.96 -8.39 -13.63
C LEU A 86 6.54 -8.54 -13.06
N ASN A 87 6.03 -9.78 -13.09
CA ASN A 87 4.72 -10.14 -12.54
C ASN A 87 4.80 -11.02 -11.29
N GLU A 88 6.00 -11.38 -10.85
CA GLU A 88 6.23 -12.13 -9.62
C GLU A 88 6.73 -11.17 -8.54
N PHE A 89 5.93 -11.00 -7.48
CA PHE A 89 6.12 -9.95 -6.48
C PHE A 89 7.42 -10.15 -5.69
N VAL A 90 7.74 -11.39 -5.34
CA VAL A 90 8.97 -11.72 -4.61
C VAL A 90 10.22 -11.37 -5.43
N VAL A 91 10.22 -11.69 -6.72
CA VAL A 91 11.32 -11.36 -7.63
C VAL A 91 11.44 -9.85 -7.78
N LEU A 92 10.31 -9.14 -7.91
CA LEU A 92 10.29 -7.69 -7.99
C LEU A 92 10.94 -7.03 -6.76
N VAL A 93 10.56 -7.46 -5.56
CA VAL A 93 11.13 -6.95 -4.30
C VAL A 93 12.63 -7.24 -4.23
N GLU A 94 13.07 -8.45 -4.58
CA GLU A 94 14.49 -8.81 -4.59
C GLU A 94 15.30 -7.90 -5.53
N ARG A 95 14.76 -7.57 -6.71
CA ARG A 95 15.41 -6.67 -7.66
C ARG A 95 15.41 -5.22 -7.18
N ALA A 96 14.31 -4.76 -6.58
CA ALA A 96 14.22 -3.42 -5.99
C ALA A 96 15.27 -3.25 -4.88
N CYS A 97 15.40 -4.22 -3.97
CA CYS A 97 16.41 -4.20 -2.90
C CYS A 97 17.85 -4.21 -3.42
N LYS A 98 18.11 -4.76 -4.62
CA LYS A 98 19.44 -4.75 -5.27
C LYS A 98 19.76 -3.44 -5.99
N ALA A 99 18.73 -2.66 -6.31
CA ALA A 99 18.84 -1.41 -7.06
C ALA A 99 18.83 -0.16 -6.15
N GLU A 100 18.41 -0.32 -4.90
CA GLU A 100 18.57 0.66 -3.82
C GLU A 100 20.02 0.73 -3.32
#